data_AF-A0A137Q7X9-F1
#
_entry.id   AF-A0A137Q7X9-F1
#
_cell.length_a   1.000
_cell.length_b   1.000
_cell.length_c   1.000
_cell.angle_alpha   90.00
_cell.angle_beta   90.00
_cell.angle_gamma   90.00
#
_symmetry.space_group_name_H-M   'P 1'
#
loop_
_entity.id
_entity.type
_entity.pdbx_description
1 polymer ?
#
loop_
_entity_poly.entity_id
_entity_poly.type
_entity_poly.pdbx_seq_one_letter_code
_entity_poly.pdbx_strand_id
1 'polypeptide(L)'
;MDDLHVQKEIADKIETLSKVADLVDAKDVSFESITSEIDALSDEALLLQLSNNRLAFIEEELISDLASASHELHLITDWKEKLESELASSETPAGLERKREALIRKAKELNQEHQQMMKESQDKPPITITQLLKQKERLAKKEEDLKVKKAKLKAFQGLPPVCVHSIGLFLLSFIVFLGRI
;
A
#
# COMPACT_ATOMS: atom_id res chain seq x y z
N MET A 1 52.82 -18.80 15.53
CA MET A 1 51.57 -18.86 16.30
C MET A 1 50.38 -18.33 15.49
N ASP A 2 50.59 -17.40 14.57
CA ASP A 2 49.50 -16.79 13.78
C ASP A 2 48.72 -17.79 12.89
N ASP A 3 49.38 -18.84 12.39
CA ASP A 3 48.76 -19.82 11.48
C ASP A 3 47.62 -20.63 12.14
N LEU A 4 47.74 -20.92 13.44
CA LEU A 4 46.70 -21.60 14.22
C LEU A 4 45.45 -20.72 14.43
N HIS A 5 45.64 -19.40 14.49
CA HIS A 5 44.52 -18.47 14.66
C HIS A 5 43.68 -18.37 13.39
N VAL A 6 44.36 -18.27 12.24
CA VAL A 6 43.72 -18.21 10.93
C VAL A 6 42.93 -19.50 10.63
N GLN A 7 43.49 -20.67 10.97
CA GLN A 7 42.78 -21.95 10.78
C GLN A 7 41.49 -22.04 11.60
N LYS A 8 41.53 -21.56 12.85
CA LYS A 8 40.33 -21.55 13.70
C LYS A 8 39.25 -20.61 13.15
N GLU A 9 39.64 -19.41 12.71
CA GLU A 9 38.71 -18.46 12.12
C GLU A 9 38.06 -19.00 10.82
N ILE A 10 38.83 -19.71 10.00
CA ILE A 10 38.32 -20.38 8.79
C ILE A 10 37.33 -21.49 9.16
N ALA A 11 37.64 -22.32 10.16
CA ALA A 11 36.75 -23.38 10.62
C ALA A 11 35.40 -22.83 11.11
N ASP A 12 35.43 -21.77 11.93
CA ASP A 12 34.21 -21.11 12.43
C ASP A 12 33.36 -20.51 11.29
N LYS A 13 34.02 -19.95 10.25
CA LYS A 13 33.35 -19.42 9.04
C LYS A 13 32.74 -20.53 8.17
N ILE A 14 33.39 -21.67 8.04
CA ILE A 14 32.85 -22.82 7.30
C ILE A 14 31.66 -23.43 8.05
N GLU A 15 31.75 -23.56 9.37
CA GLU A 15 30.63 -24.05 10.20
C GLU A 15 29.39 -23.15 10.08
N THR A 16 29.60 -21.83 10.08
CA THR A 16 28.51 -20.87 9.88
C THR A 16 27.92 -20.94 8.46
N LEU A 17 28.74 -21.09 7.42
CA LEU A 17 28.24 -21.31 6.05
C LEU A 17 27.46 -22.62 5.90
N SER A 18 27.92 -23.71 6.53
CA SER A 18 27.18 -24.98 6.54
C SER A 18 25.81 -24.82 7.20
N LYS A 19 25.74 -24.14 8.35
CA LYS A 19 24.47 -23.86 9.03
C LYS A 19 23.53 -23.01 8.17
N VAL A 20 24.05 -22.04 7.43
CA VAL A 20 23.25 -21.22 6.50
C VAL A 20 22.76 -22.07 5.33
N ALA A 21 23.61 -22.93 4.75
CA ALA A 21 23.22 -23.84 3.68
C ALA A 21 22.10 -24.79 4.12
N ASP A 22 22.19 -25.37 5.33
CA ASP A 22 21.15 -26.22 5.91
C ASP A 22 19.84 -25.45 6.14
N LEU A 23 19.92 -24.19 6.59
CA LEU A 23 18.76 -23.32 6.81
C LEU A 23 18.03 -22.95 5.52
N VAL A 24 18.81 -22.77 4.45
CA VAL A 24 18.35 -22.35 3.12
C VAL A 24 17.98 -23.58 2.25
N ASP A 25 18.15 -24.80 2.78
CA ASP A 25 17.96 -26.07 2.05
C ASP A 25 18.74 -26.14 0.72
N ALA A 26 19.93 -25.52 0.71
CA ALA A 26 20.78 -25.46 -0.46
C ALA A 26 21.41 -26.83 -0.73
N LYS A 27 21.18 -27.39 -1.92
CA LYS A 27 21.72 -28.70 -2.33
C LYS A 27 23.24 -28.72 -2.50
N ASP A 28 23.85 -27.54 -2.67
CA ASP A 28 25.28 -27.35 -2.82
C ASP A 28 25.73 -26.18 -1.93
N VAL A 29 26.86 -26.37 -1.23
CA VAL A 29 27.48 -25.40 -0.30
C VAL A 29 28.36 -24.38 -1.06
N SER A 30 28.30 -24.37 -2.40
CA SER A 30 28.94 -23.34 -3.20
C SER A 30 28.37 -21.96 -2.85
N PHE A 31 29.25 -20.97 -2.75
CA PHE A 31 28.87 -19.59 -2.43
C PHE A 31 27.82 -19.05 -3.41
N GLU A 32 27.97 -19.36 -4.71
CA GLU A 32 27.01 -18.94 -5.75
C GLU A 32 25.61 -19.54 -5.52
N SER A 33 25.52 -20.83 -5.16
CA SER A 33 24.27 -21.52 -4.83
C SER A 33 23.58 -20.88 -3.63
N ILE A 34 24.32 -20.70 -2.53
CA ILE A 34 23.79 -20.08 -1.30
C ILE A 34 23.31 -18.65 -1.57
N THR A 35 24.10 -17.84 -2.30
CA THR A 35 23.74 -16.44 -2.58
C THR A 35 22.51 -16.34 -3.48
N SER A 36 22.42 -17.20 -4.51
CA SER A 36 21.26 -17.26 -5.40
C SER A 36 19.99 -17.67 -4.66
N GLU A 37 20.07 -18.62 -3.74
CA GLU A 37 18.90 -19.06 -2.97
C GLU A 37 18.47 -18.00 -1.94
N ILE A 38 19.43 -17.29 -1.33
CA ILE A 38 19.14 -16.13 -0.47
C ILE A 38 18.42 -15.03 -1.27
N ASP A 39 18.90 -14.71 -2.48
CA ASP A 39 18.26 -13.73 -3.35
C ASP A 39 16.84 -14.17 -3.74
N ALA A 40 16.65 -15.45 -4.08
CA ALA A 40 15.34 -16.01 -4.39
C ALA A 40 14.35 -15.93 -3.20
N LEU A 41 14.79 -16.30 -2.00
CA LEU A 41 14.00 -16.18 -0.77
C LEU A 41 13.67 -14.73 -0.43
N SER A 42 14.60 -13.80 -0.68
CA SER A 42 14.36 -12.37 -0.48
C SER A 42 13.30 -11.84 -1.46
N ASP A 43 13.36 -12.24 -2.73
CA ASP A 43 12.36 -11.86 -3.73
C ASP A 43 10.99 -12.44 -3.39
N GLU A 44 10.92 -13.72 -2.98
CA GLU A 44 9.68 -14.35 -2.52
C GLU A 44 9.11 -13.62 -1.29
N ALA A 45 9.93 -13.29 -0.30
CA ALA A 45 9.51 -12.54 0.89
C ALA A 45 8.94 -11.16 0.53
N LEU A 46 9.55 -10.45 -0.43
CA LEU A 46 9.03 -9.18 -0.92
C LEU A 46 7.69 -9.34 -1.65
N LEU A 47 7.54 -10.38 -2.49
CA LEU A 47 6.28 -10.68 -3.17
C LEU A 47 5.16 -11.03 -2.18
N LEU A 48 5.47 -11.82 -1.15
CA LEU A 48 4.54 -12.14 -0.07
C LEU A 48 4.16 -10.90 0.74
N GLN A 49 5.11 -10.01 1.02
CA GLN A 49 4.81 -8.75 1.70
C GLN A 49 3.89 -7.86 0.86
N LEU A 50 4.14 -7.74 -0.45
CA LEU A 50 3.30 -6.98 -1.37
C LEU A 50 1.89 -7.58 -1.48
N SER A 51 1.79 -8.91 -1.58
CA SER A 51 0.49 -9.59 -1.64
C SER A 51 -0.30 -9.43 -0.34
N ASN A 52 0.36 -9.53 0.82
CA ASN A 52 -0.26 -9.31 2.12
C ASN A 52 -0.77 -7.88 2.29
N ASN A 53 0.04 -6.87 1.91
CA ASN A 53 -0.41 -5.47 1.92
C ASN A 53 -1.63 -5.23 1.02
N ARG A 54 -1.66 -5.89 -0.15
CA ARG A 54 -2.81 -5.81 -1.07
C ARG A 54 -4.05 -6.47 -0.47
N LEU A 55 -3.90 -7.62 0.19
CA LEU A 55 -5.02 -8.30 0.87
C LEU A 55 -5.57 -7.46 2.02
N ALA A 56 -4.70 -6.87 2.85
CA ALA A 56 -5.12 -5.98 3.93
C ALA A 56 -5.91 -4.77 3.41
N PHE A 57 -5.49 -4.17 2.29
CA PHE A 57 -6.23 -3.10 1.64
C PHE A 57 -7.62 -3.55 1.16
N ILE A 58 -7.70 -4.71 0.49
CA ILE A 58 -8.98 -5.26 0.02
C ILE A 58 -9.90 -5.60 1.19
N GLU A 59 -9.35 -6.11 2.29
CA GLU A 59 -10.10 -6.38 3.51
C GLU A 59 -10.71 -5.11 4.11
N GLU A 60 -9.93 -4.03 4.20
CA GLU A 60 -10.41 -2.72 4.66
C GLU A 60 -11.53 -2.16 3.77
N GLU A 61 -11.38 -2.26 2.45
CA GLU A 61 -12.41 -1.88 1.46
C GLU A 61 -13.70 -2.69 1.66
N LEU A 62 -13.60 -4.02 1.78
CA LEU A 62 -14.75 -4.90 2.00
C LEU A 62 -15.45 -4.62 3.34
N ILE A 63 -14.71 -4.31 4.40
CA ILE A 63 -15.30 -3.91 5.70
C ILE A 63 -16.09 -2.62 5.56
N SER A 64 -15.55 -1.62 4.85
CA SER A 64 -16.25 -0.37 4.57
C SER A 64 -17.53 -0.60 3.77
N ASP A 65 -17.46 -1.39 2.71
CA ASP A 65 -18.60 -1.73 1.86
C ASP A 65 -19.69 -2.49 2.63
N LEU A 66 -19.28 -3.45 3.48
CA LEU A 66 -20.19 -4.18 4.35
C LEU A 66 -20.91 -3.26 5.34
N ALA A 67 -20.20 -2.29 5.93
CA ALA A 67 -20.78 -1.30 6.82
C ALA A 67 -21.80 -0.40 6.08
N SER A 68 -21.47 0.05 4.87
CA SER A 68 -22.38 0.82 4.01
C SER A 68 -23.64 0.03 3.66
N ALA A 69 -23.48 -1.20 3.17
CA ALA A 69 -24.59 -2.07 2.81
C ALA A 69 -25.49 -2.41 4.02
N SER A 70 -24.89 -2.60 5.20
CA SER A 70 -25.65 -2.83 6.44
C SER A 70 -26.47 -1.60 6.84
N HIS A 71 -25.91 -0.40 6.67
CA HIS A 71 -26.64 0.87 6.92
C HIS A 71 -27.79 1.06 5.92
N GLU A 72 -27.57 0.80 4.63
CA GLU A 72 -28.62 0.87 3.61
C GLU A 72 -29.75 -0.14 3.88
N LEU A 73 -29.41 -1.37 4.24
CA LEU A 73 -30.40 -2.39 4.61
C LEU A 73 -31.24 -1.97 5.81
N HIS A 74 -30.61 -1.35 6.81
CA HIS A 74 -31.31 -0.80 7.96
C HIS A 74 -32.29 0.31 7.55
N LEU A 75 -31.86 1.27 6.71
CA LEU A 75 -32.74 2.33 6.19
C LEU A 75 -33.92 1.77 5.39
N ILE A 76 -33.69 0.75 4.57
CA ILE A 76 -34.75 0.06 3.81
C ILE A 76 -35.75 -0.58 4.77
N THR A 77 -35.27 -1.21 5.84
CA THR A 77 -36.12 -1.83 6.85
C THR A 77 -36.97 -0.77 7.57
N ASP A 78 -36.37 0.33 8.02
CA ASP A 78 -37.07 1.45 8.63
C ASP A 78 -38.13 2.07 7.70
N TRP A 79 -37.80 2.26 6.43
CA TRP A 79 -38.74 2.78 5.43
C TRP A 79 -39.88 1.81 5.18
N LYS A 80 -39.60 0.50 5.15
CA LYS A 80 -40.61 -0.53 5.01
C LYS A 80 -41.59 -0.51 6.19
N GLU A 81 -41.09 -0.46 7.42
CA GLU A 81 -41.93 -0.39 8.63
C GLU A 81 -42.79 0.89 8.67
N LYS A 82 -42.21 2.04 8.29
CA LYS A 82 -42.96 3.30 8.17
C LYS A 82 -44.06 3.22 7.11
N LEU A 83 -43.75 2.64 5.95
CA LEU A 83 -44.75 2.48 4.88
C LEU A 83 -45.87 1.51 5.29
N GLU A 84 -45.54 0.41 5.99
CA GLU A 84 -46.53 -0.56 6.48
C GLU A 84 -47.43 0.05 7.56
N SER A 85 -46.88 0.81 8.50
CA SER A 85 -47.66 1.51 9.53
C SER A 85 -48.53 2.65 8.96
N GLU A 86 -48.02 3.39 7.98
CA GLU A 86 -48.81 4.36 7.23
C GLU A 86 -49.92 3.71 6.40
N LEU A 87 -49.66 2.53 5.83
CA LEU A 87 -50.66 1.78 5.07
C LEU A 87 -51.82 1.36 5.96
N ALA A 88 -51.51 0.88 7.16
CA ALA A 88 -52.51 0.50 8.16
C ALA A 88 -53.37 1.69 8.65
N SER A 89 -52.88 2.94 8.55
CA SER A 89 -53.59 4.14 9.03
C SER A 89 -54.35 4.90 7.94
N SER A 90 -54.04 4.72 6.65
CA SER A 90 -54.68 5.42 5.54
C SER A 90 -55.44 4.49 4.58
N GLU A 91 -56.48 3.82 5.06
CA GLU A 91 -57.29 2.84 4.29
C GLU A 91 -58.23 3.45 3.22
N THR A 92 -58.03 4.69 2.78
CA THR A 92 -58.84 5.21 1.67
C THR A 92 -58.18 4.84 0.33
N PRO A 93 -58.89 4.22 -0.62
CA PRO A 93 -58.32 3.75 -1.89
C PRO A 93 -57.70 4.89 -2.73
N ALA A 94 -58.24 6.11 -2.63
CA ALA A 94 -57.66 7.29 -3.28
C ALA A 94 -56.30 7.72 -2.68
N GLY A 95 -56.07 7.46 -1.39
CA GLY A 95 -54.77 7.71 -0.74
C GLY A 95 -53.70 6.73 -1.21
N LEU A 96 -54.09 5.46 -1.42
CA LEU A 96 -53.19 4.41 -1.91
C LEU A 96 -52.67 4.70 -3.31
N GLU A 97 -53.54 5.15 -4.24
CA GLU A 97 -53.12 5.41 -5.63
C GLU A 97 -52.14 6.58 -5.70
N ARG A 98 -52.36 7.66 -4.94
CA ARG A 98 -51.42 8.80 -4.85
C ARG A 98 -50.05 8.37 -4.30
N LYS A 99 -50.02 7.49 -3.29
CA LYS A 99 -48.76 6.96 -2.74
C LYS A 99 -48.02 6.08 -3.74
N ARG A 100 -48.75 5.25 -4.49
CA ARG A 100 -48.17 4.42 -5.56
C ARG A 100 -47.52 5.28 -6.64
N GLU A 101 -48.20 6.34 -7.09
CA GLU A 101 -47.65 7.28 -8.06
C GLU A 101 -46.38 7.98 -7.53
N ALA A 102 -46.39 8.42 -6.27
CA ALA A 102 -45.22 9.03 -5.63
C ALA A 102 -44.02 8.07 -5.55
N LEU A 103 -44.25 6.80 -5.20
CA LEU A 103 -43.20 5.77 -5.17
C LEU A 103 -42.64 5.49 -6.57
N ILE A 104 -43.50 5.36 -7.57
CA ILE A 104 -43.07 5.15 -8.96
C ILE A 104 -42.22 6.33 -9.44
N ARG A 105 -42.62 7.56 -9.11
CA ARG A 105 -41.85 8.76 -9.45
C ARG A 105 -40.47 8.76 -8.79
N LYS A 106 -40.39 8.47 -7.49
CA LYS A 106 -39.12 8.42 -6.75
C LYS A 106 -38.21 7.29 -7.26
N ALA A 107 -38.78 6.14 -7.61
CA ALA A 107 -38.03 5.04 -8.21
C ALA A 107 -37.44 5.42 -9.59
N LYS A 108 -38.19 6.19 -10.40
CA LYS A 108 -37.68 6.73 -11.67
C LYS A 108 -36.56 7.74 -11.47
N GLU A 109 -36.69 8.65 -10.50
CA GLU A 109 -35.66 9.65 -10.15
C GLU A 109 -34.37 8.95 -9.71
N LEU A 110 -34.42 7.98 -8.79
CA LEU A 110 -33.25 7.20 -8.37
C LEU A 110 -32.60 6.43 -9.51
N ASN A 111 -33.38 5.82 -10.40
CA ASN A 111 -32.84 5.11 -11.55
C ASN A 111 -32.13 6.06 -12.53
N GLN A 112 -32.63 7.30 -12.68
CA GLN A 112 -31.97 8.33 -13.49
C GLN A 112 -30.64 8.77 -12.86
N GLU A 113 -30.62 9.00 -11.55
CA GLU A 113 -29.38 9.34 -10.81
C GLU A 113 -28.35 8.22 -10.93
N HIS A 114 -28.75 6.96 -10.75
CA HIS A 114 -27.87 5.81 -10.92
C HIS A 114 -27.31 5.71 -12.35
N GLN A 115 -28.16 5.90 -13.37
CA GLN A 115 -27.69 5.94 -14.76
C GLN A 115 -26.73 7.11 -15.03
N GLN A 116 -26.94 8.25 -14.38
CA GLN A 116 -26.04 9.39 -14.48
C GLN A 116 -24.68 9.07 -13.85
N MET A 117 -24.64 8.50 -12.64
CA MET A 117 -23.39 8.07 -12.00
C MET A 117 -22.64 7.03 -12.85
N MET A 118 -23.36 6.11 -13.50
CA MET A 118 -22.76 5.12 -14.41
C MET A 118 -22.18 5.75 -15.68
N LYS A 119 -22.74 6.86 -16.16
CA LYS A 119 -22.16 7.62 -17.28
C LYS A 119 -20.91 8.39 -16.83
N GLU A 120 -20.98 9.06 -15.68
CA GLU A 120 -19.86 9.79 -15.11
C GLU A 120 -18.66 8.88 -14.77
N SER A 121 -18.92 7.63 -14.37
CA SER A 121 -17.87 6.63 -14.15
C SER A 121 -17.27 6.09 -15.45
N GLN A 122 -18.05 6.00 -16.54
CA GLN A 122 -17.56 5.65 -17.88
C GLN A 122 -16.73 6.76 -18.52
N ASP A 123 -17.02 8.03 -18.21
CA ASP A 123 -16.30 9.19 -18.75
C ASP A 123 -14.91 9.39 -18.10
N LYS A 124 -14.63 8.75 -16.97
CA LYS A 124 -13.25 8.63 -16.49
C LYS A 124 -12.53 7.65 -17.42
N PRO A 125 -11.55 8.11 -18.24
CA PRO A 125 -10.88 7.22 -19.16
C PRO A 125 -10.30 6.06 -18.35
N PRO A 126 -10.58 4.80 -18.71
CA PRO A 126 -9.98 3.66 -18.03
C PRO A 126 -8.47 3.91 -18.02
N ILE A 127 -7.85 3.79 -16.84
CA ILE A 127 -6.43 4.07 -16.64
C ILE A 127 -5.68 3.36 -17.75
N THR A 128 -5.26 4.13 -18.76
CA THR A 128 -4.79 3.55 -20.00
C THR A 128 -3.43 2.92 -19.68
N ILE A 129 -3.06 1.84 -20.37
CA ILE A 129 -1.73 1.20 -20.20
C ILE A 129 -0.61 2.25 -20.22
N THR A 130 -0.74 3.28 -21.06
CA THR A 130 0.17 4.42 -21.14
C THR A 130 0.26 5.26 -19.85
N GLN A 131 -0.84 5.46 -19.12
CA GLN A 131 -0.85 6.18 -17.84
C GLN A 131 -0.20 5.34 -16.73
N LEU A 132 -0.45 4.04 -16.73
CA LEU A 132 0.21 3.07 -15.85
C LEU A 132 1.72 3.04 -16.09
N LEU A 133 2.16 3.01 -17.36
CA LEU A 133 3.57 3.10 -17.71
C LEU A 133 4.20 4.41 -17.25
N LYS A 134 3.53 5.56 -17.44
CA LYS A 134 3.99 6.86 -16.91
C LYS A 134 4.10 6.87 -15.39
N GLN A 135 3.19 6.20 -14.68
CA GLN A 135 3.31 6.05 -13.22
C GLN A 135 4.50 5.17 -12.84
N LYS A 136 4.71 4.05 -13.55
CA LYS A 136 5.87 3.17 -13.34
C LYS A 136 7.20 3.89 -13.59
N GLU A 137 7.31 4.69 -14.65
CA GLU A 137 8.49 5.52 -14.91
C GLU A 137 8.75 6.55 -13.80
N ARG A 138 7.69 7.20 -13.31
CA ARG A 138 7.79 8.14 -12.17
C ARG A 138 8.27 7.45 -10.90
N LEU A 139 7.82 6.22 -10.64
CA LEU A 139 8.27 5.42 -9.50
C LEU A 139 9.73 5.01 -9.66
N ALA A 140 10.12 4.49 -10.83
CA ALA A 140 11.51 4.12 -11.11
C ALA A 140 12.48 5.29 -10.92
N LYS A 141 12.10 6.50 -11.40
CA LYS A 141 12.91 7.71 -11.20
C LYS A 141 13.06 8.07 -9.72
N LYS A 142 12.00 7.96 -8.93
CA LYS A 142 12.05 8.21 -7.48
C LYS A 142 12.94 7.20 -6.75
N GLU A 143 12.94 5.94 -7.18
CA GLU A 143 13.83 4.91 -6.62
C GLU A 143 15.29 5.19 -6.91
N GLU A 144 15.62 5.63 -8.13
CA GLU A 144 16.97 6.04 -8.50
C GLU A 144 17.44 7.22 -7.64
N ASP A 145 16.60 8.26 -7.51
CA ASP A 145 16.87 9.40 -6.64
C ASP A 145 17.11 8.98 -5.17
N LEU A 146 16.34 8.01 -4.67
CA LEU A 146 16.53 7.46 -3.33
C LEU A 146 17.83 6.67 -3.20
N LYS A 147 18.23 5.89 -4.22
CA LYS A 147 19.52 5.18 -4.23
C LYS A 147 20.69 6.16 -4.16
N VAL A 148 20.66 7.23 -4.96
CA VAL A 148 21.70 8.28 -4.92
C VAL A 148 21.76 8.95 -3.55
N LYS A 149 20.62 9.29 -2.95
CA LYS A 149 20.57 9.88 -1.60
C LYS A 149 21.09 8.93 -0.53
N LYS A 150 20.73 7.64 -0.59
CA LYS A 150 21.26 6.61 0.32
C LYS A 150 22.77 6.42 0.17
N ALA A 151 23.29 6.42 -1.05
CA ALA A 151 24.73 6.34 -1.31
C ALA A 151 25.48 7.54 -0.73
N LYS A 152 24.94 8.76 -0.91
CA LYS A 152 25.50 9.96 -0.26
C LYS A 152 25.50 9.82 1.27
N LEU A 153 24.39 9.41 1.87
CA LEU A 153 24.31 9.19 3.33
C LEU A 153 25.34 8.17 3.83
N LYS A 154 25.51 7.05 3.12
CA LYS A 154 26.53 6.04 3.46
C LYS A 154 27.96 6.61 3.39
N ALA A 155 28.25 7.43 2.37
CA ALA A 155 29.54 8.11 2.28
C ALA A 155 29.80 9.06 3.47
N PHE A 156 28.75 9.68 4.02
CA PHE A 156 28.86 10.50 5.23
C PHE A 156 28.96 9.69 6.54
N GLN A 157 28.41 8.47 6.60
CA GLN A 157 28.48 7.61 7.80
C GLN A 157 29.89 7.05 8.06
N GLY A 158 30.79 7.05 7.08
CA GLY A 158 32.18 6.62 7.23
C GLY A 158 33.14 7.70 7.77
N LEU A 159 32.66 8.93 8.01
CA LEU A 159 33.49 10.01 8.53
C LEU A 159 33.61 9.89 10.06
N PRO A 160 34.83 10.03 10.64
CA PRO A 160 35.01 10.00 12.09
C PRO A 160 34.12 11.05 12.78
N PRO A 161 33.44 10.71 13.90
CA PRO A 161 32.51 11.61 14.59
C PRO A 161 33.13 12.96 15.02
N VAL A 162 34.45 13.06 15.04
CA VAL A 162 35.20 14.28 15.36
C VAL A 162 35.05 15.37 14.27
N CYS A 163 34.79 15.01 13.02
CA CYS A 163 34.60 15.96 11.92
C CYS A 163 33.18 16.55 11.85
N VAL A 164 32.19 15.90 12.47
CA VAL A 164 30.77 16.29 12.38
C VAL A 164 30.49 17.58 13.16
N HIS A 165 31.20 17.82 14.27
CA HIS A 165 31.10 19.06 15.05
C HIS A 165 31.65 20.30 14.31
N SER A 166 32.66 20.12 13.44
CA SER A 166 33.28 21.25 12.72
C SER A 166 32.45 21.69 11.49
N ILE A 167 31.76 20.75 10.83
CA ILE A 167 30.89 21.04 9.66
C ILE A 167 29.59 21.73 10.08
N GLY A 168 29.04 21.40 11.26
CA GLY A 168 27.84 22.07 11.80
C GLY A 168 28.05 23.57 12.04
N LEU A 169 29.24 23.97 12.51
CA LEU A 169 29.62 25.38 12.73
C LEU A 169 29.76 26.16 11.42
N PHE A 170 30.23 25.52 10.34
CA PHE A 170 30.32 26.15 9.01
C PHE A 170 28.95 26.38 8.36
N LEU A 171 28.03 25.40 8.44
CA LEU A 171 26.69 25.53 7.85
C LEU A 171 25.83 26.57 8.60
N LEU A 172 25.93 26.64 9.92
CA LEU A 172 25.27 27.69 10.72
C LEU A 172 25.80 29.09 10.38
N SER A 173 27.11 29.23 10.14
CA SER A 173 27.71 30.51 9.73
C SER A 173 27.27 30.91 8.30
N PHE A 174 27.09 29.94 7.39
CA PHE A 174 26.68 30.20 6.01
C PHE A 174 25.19 30.60 5.89
N ILE A 175 24.31 30.01 6.69
CA ILE A 175 22.88 30.39 6.73
C ILE A 175 22.71 31.79 7.33
N VAL A 176 23.48 32.15 8.35
CA VAL A 176 23.45 33.50 8.94
C VAL A 176 24.00 34.55 7.96
N PHE A 177 24.97 34.19 7.11
CA PHE A 177 25.52 35.10 6.10
C PHE A 177 24.57 35.33 4.92
N LEU A 178 23.86 34.30 4.45
CA LEU A 178 22.88 34.42 3.35
C LEU A 178 21.56 35.08 3.78
N GLY A 179 21.19 35.06 5.06
CA GLY A 179 19.99 35.72 5.58
C GLY A 179 20.12 37.22 5.84
N ARG A 180 21.28 37.84 5.52
CA ARG A 180 21.57 39.26 5.79
C ARG A 180 21.77 40.11 4.52
N ILE A 181 21.53 39.53 3.34
CA ILE A 181 21.48 40.19 2.03
C ILE A 181 20.01 40.33 1.63
#